data_AF-A0A3A5VF04-F1
#
_entry.id   AF-A0A3A5VF04-F1
#
_cell.length_a   1.000
_cell.length_b   1.000
_cell.length_c   1.000
_cell.angle_alpha   90.00
_cell.angle_beta   90.00
_cell.angle_gamma   90.00
#
_symmetry.space_group_name_H-M   'P 1'
#
loop_
_entity.id
_entity.type
_entity.pdbx_description
1 polymer ?
#
loop_
_entity_poly.entity_id
_entity_poly.type
_entity_poly.pdbx_seq_one_letter_code
_entity_poly.pdbx_strand_id
1 'polypeptide(L)'
;MKARWVPHLWGLFTPGVTLLGLYLGGWWMGATLLLLLVVYPLVELVLGQSSETQPLQEGRAHSTIAHLHALCVPVVLAVLLWRVSIQGLDQMMFLGILSAGLSNGASGIVSAHELGHRRPRSASWWTARLSLFSVLYLHFTTEHNHTHHRHWARDVDPTSSPWGRSIYAHLLQTIPRQVAGAYRARPIDTRNVLVLQGIWLIALTVIGWPYLLACILQAAVAVYLLEFVNYIQHHGLRRGEDERAQAVHAWESRHRLSRWTLLELPLHPSHHLKSSTPFHRLDVHDDAPKLPFGYYGMFWLALLPPLFSRMMRAQHLRLQA
;
A
#
# COMPACT_ATOMS: atom_id res chain seq x y z
N MET A 1 0.76 19.59 24.82
CA MET A 1 1.23 18.57 23.85
C MET A 1 0.75 18.96 22.45
N LYS A 2 1.64 19.17 21.47
CA LYS A 2 1.21 19.38 20.08
C LYS A 2 0.51 18.09 19.60
N ALA A 3 -0.69 18.21 19.02
CA ALA A 3 -1.46 17.07 18.53
C ALA A 3 -0.85 16.50 17.23
N ARG A 4 0.31 15.82 17.35
CA ARG A 4 1.10 15.29 16.21
C ARG A 4 0.40 14.17 15.42
N TRP A 5 -0.70 13.64 15.93
CA TRP A 5 -1.57 12.70 15.21
C TRP A 5 -2.51 13.39 14.21
N VAL A 6 -2.74 14.70 14.33
CA VAL A 6 -3.69 15.46 13.48
C VAL A 6 -3.33 15.39 11.99
N PRO A 7 -2.05 15.52 11.57
CA PRO A 7 -1.72 15.41 10.16
C PRO A 7 -2.12 14.06 9.56
N HIS A 8 -2.07 12.95 10.33
CA HIS A 8 -2.49 11.63 9.83
C HIS A 8 -3.98 11.53 9.52
N LEU A 9 -4.82 12.43 10.05
CA LEU A 9 -6.22 12.50 9.64
C LEU A 9 -6.40 12.84 8.16
N TRP A 10 -5.41 13.47 7.52
CA TRP A 10 -5.48 13.80 6.10
C TRP A 10 -5.60 12.54 5.24
N GLY A 11 -5.04 11.41 5.70
CA GLY A 11 -5.20 10.13 5.01
C GLY A 11 -6.66 9.70 4.89
N LEU A 12 -7.51 10.06 5.87
CA LEU A 12 -8.93 9.69 5.88
C LEU A 12 -9.78 10.48 4.87
N PHE A 13 -9.24 11.55 4.28
CA PHE A 13 -9.91 12.23 3.16
C PHE A 13 -10.08 11.29 1.96
N THR A 14 -9.11 10.42 1.70
CA THR A 14 -9.17 9.48 0.57
C THR A 14 -10.41 8.58 0.64
N PRO A 15 -10.63 7.74 1.68
CA PRO A 15 -11.83 6.92 1.78
C PRO A 15 -13.11 7.76 1.93
N GLY A 16 -13.06 8.91 2.61
CA GLY A 16 -14.21 9.81 2.73
C GLY A 16 -14.71 10.33 1.37
N VAL A 17 -13.80 10.82 0.52
CA VAL A 17 -14.10 11.28 -0.84
C VAL A 17 -14.59 10.14 -1.72
N THR A 18 -14.02 8.94 -1.57
CA THR A 18 -14.49 7.76 -2.31
C THR A 18 -15.92 7.39 -1.94
N LEU A 19 -16.23 7.31 -0.64
CA LEU A 19 -17.57 6.96 -0.17
C LEU A 19 -18.61 7.99 -0.64
N LEU A 20 -18.28 9.27 -0.51
CA LEU A 20 -19.15 10.35 -1.00
C LEU A 20 -19.33 10.27 -2.52
N GLY A 21 -18.24 10.02 -3.26
CA GLY A 21 -18.28 9.88 -4.72
C GLY A 21 -19.16 8.73 -5.20
N LEU A 22 -19.05 7.56 -4.57
CA LEU A 22 -19.89 6.39 -4.86
C LEU A 22 -21.35 6.62 -4.48
N TYR A 23 -21.60 7.31 -3.36
CA TYR A 23 -22.95 7.66 -2.92
C TYR A 23 -23.63 8.62 -3.91
N LEU A 24 -22.96 9.71 -4.30
CA LEU A 24 -23.49 10.70 -5.22
C LEU A 24 -23.62 10.15 -6.65
N GLY A 25 -22.64 9.39 -7.12
CA GLY A 25 -22.66 8.81 -8.47
C GLY A 25 -22.20 9.72 -9.60
N GLY A 26 -22.43 9.27 -10.83
CA GLY A 26 -22.01 10.00 -12.04
C GLY A 26 -20.53 10.34 -12.02
N TRP A 27 -20.18 11.57 -12.39
CA TRP A 27 -18.80 12.05 -12.41
C TRP A 27 -18.13 12.12 -11.02
N TRP A 28 -18.91 12.18 -9.93
CA TRP A 28 -18.37 12.18 -8.58
C TRP A 28 -17.67 10.87 -8.22
N MET A 29 -18.01 9.77 -8.91
CA MET A 29 -17.29 8.51 -8.78
C MET A 29 -15.82 8.60 -9.22
N GLY A 30 -15.44 9.65 -9.97
CA GLY A 30 -14.05 9.94 -10.33
C GLY A 30 -13.30 10.85 -9.34
N ALA A 31 -13.92 11.34 -8.26
CA ALA A 31 -13.30 12.33 -7.39
C ALA A 31 -12.01 11.85 -6.69
N THR A 32 -11.91 10.55 -6.38
CA THR A 32 -10.71 9.99 -5.73
C THR A 32 -9.53 9.93 -6.70
N LEU A 33 -9.77 9.71 -8.00
CA LEU A 33 -8.75 9.80 -9.04
C LEU A 33 -8.15 11.21 -9.07
N LEU A 34 -8.99 12.24 -9.12
CA LEU A 34 -8.54 13.62 -9.09
C LEU A 34 -7.75 13.94 -7.82
N LEU A 35 -8.24 13.48 -6.66
CA LEU A 35 -7.58 13.68 -5.38
C LEU A 35 -6.17 13.08 -5.35
N LEU A 36 -6.03 11.80 -5.65
CA LEU A 36 -4.76 11.08 -5.51
C LEU A 36 -3.79 11.35 -6.65
N LEU A 37 -4.29 11.51 -7.88
CA LEU A 37 -3.45 11.60 -9.07
C LEU A 37 -3.09 13.05 -9.44
N VAL A 38 -3.83 14.04 -8.95
CA VAL A 38 -3.60 15.45 -9.26
C VAL A 38 -3.40 16.27 -8.00
N VAL A 39 -4.38 16.28 -7.09
CA VAL A 39 -4.34 17.19 -5.92
C VAL A 39 -3.20 16.85 -4.98
N TYR A 40 -3.04 15.58 -4.60
CA TYR A 40 -2.00 15.16 -3.66
C TYR A 40 -0.57 15.40 -4.19
N PRO A 41 -0.21 15.07 -5.44
CA PRO A 41 1.08 15.45 -6.01
C PRO A 41 1.35 16.96 -5.91
N LEU A 42 0.37 17.81 -6.22
CA LEU A 42 0.53 19.27 -6.16
C LEU A 42 0.70 19.76 -4.72
N VAL A 43 -0.13 19.27 -3.78
CA VAL A 43 -0.03 19.60 -2.36
C VAL A 43 1.31 19.13 -1.77
N GLU A 44 1.82 17.99 -2.21
CA GLU A 44 3.11 17.45 -1.77
C GLU A 44 4.29 18.34 -2.18
N LEU A 45 4.23 18.95 -3.37
CA LEU A 45 5.23 19.94 -3.81
C LEU A 45 5.23 21.18 -2.91
N VAL A 46 4.06 21.62 -2.45
CA VAL A 46 3.90 22.80 -1.59
C VAL A 46 4.31 22.51 -0.14
N LEU A 47 3.93 21.36 0.40
CA LEU A 47 4.21 21.01 1.80
C LEU A 47 5.69 20.69 2.06
N GLY A 48 6.41 20.21 1.03
CA GLY A 48 7.82 19.88 1.10
C GLY A 48 8.12 18.66 1.98
N GLN A 49 9.35 18.62 2.50
CA GLN A 49 9.88 17.51 3.29
C GLN A 49 10.05 17.89 4.76
N SER A 50 10.09 16.90 5.64
CA SER A 50 10.48 17.07 7.03
C SER A 50 11.21 15.84 7.54
N SER A 51 12.28 16.06 8.30
CA SER A 51 12.99 15.02 9.06
C SER A 51 12.54 14.94 10.51
N GLU A 52 11.56 15.75 10.93
CA GLU A 52 11.05 15.66 12.29
C GLU A 52 10.24 14.38 12.51
N THR A 53 10.63 13.63 13.53
CA THR A 53 10.00 12.40 14.04
C THR A 53 9.97 12.47 15.57
N GLN A 54 9.13 11.66 16.23
CA GLN A 54 9.13 11.51 17.70
C GLN A 54 8.85 10.06 18.09
N PRO A 55 9.89 9.19 18.06
CA PRO A 55 9.70 7.74 18.15
C PRO A 55 9.21 7.24 19.53
N LEU A 56 9.16 8.11 20.53
CA LEU A 56 8.80 7.77 21.91
C LEU A 56 7.33 8.06 22.28
N GLN A 57 6.54 8.64 21.37
CA GLN A 57 5.16 9.01 21.68
C GLN A 57 4.25 7.78 21.86
N GLU A 58 3.30 7.84 22.80
CA GLU A 58 2.20 6.87 22.90
C GLU A 58 1.05 7.24 21.95
N GLY A 59 0.48 6.24 21.28
CA GLY A 59 -0.31 6.46 20.08
C GLY A 59 -1.71 5.88 20.08
N ARG A 60 -2.51 6.03 21.14
CA ARG A 60 -3.93 5.61 21.08
C ARG A 60 -4.65 6.22 19.87
N ALA A 61 -4.50 7.53 19.66
CA ALA A 61 -5.05 8.22 18.49
C ALA A 61 -4.50 7.65 17.17
N HIS A 62 -3.18 7.46 17.06
CA HIS A 62 -2.54 6.83 15.89
C HIS A 62 -3.09 5.43 15.61
N SER A 63 -3.27 4.62 16.65
CA SER A 63 -3.87 3.29 16.55
C SER A 63 -5.31 3.39 16.06
N THR A 64 -6.12 4.30 16.61
CA THR A 64 -7.50 4.52 16.16
C THR A 64 -7.54 4.91 14.67
N ILE A 65 -6.66 5.82 14.24
CA ILE A 65 -6.58 6.24 12.83
C ILE A 65 -6.28 5.04 11.92
N ALA A 66 -5.29 4.20 12.26
CA ALA A 66 -4.98 3.00 11.47
C ALA A 66 -6.17 2.02 11.39
N HIS A 67 -6.94 1.84 12.48
CA HIS A 67 -8.14 1.00 12.43
C HIS A 67 -9.26 1.64 11.60
N LEU A 68 -9.45 2.95 11.68
CA LEU A 68 -10.46 3.65 10.87
C LEU A 68 -10.19 3.45 9.37
N HIS A 69 -8.96 3.68 8.93
CA HIS A 69 -8.55 3.43 7.56
C HIS A 69 -8.81 1.98 7.11
N ALA A 70 -8.39 0.99 7.91
CA ALA A 70 -8.57 -0.41 7.57
C ALA A 70 -10.05 -0.85 7.57
N LEU A 71 -10.88 -0.29 8.47
CA LEU A 71 -12.32 -0.53 8.50
C LEU A 71 -13.06 0.17 7.36
N CYS A 72 -12.54 1.26 6.81
CA CYS A 72 -13.12 1.88 5.62
C CYS A 72 -13.07 0.97 4.39
N VAL A 73 -12.14 0.02 4.30
CA VAL A 73 -12.00 -0.86 3.12
C VAL A 73 -13.22 -1.75 2.87
N PRO A 74 -13.70 -2.57 3.83
CA PRO A 74 -14.92 -3.34 3.62
C PRO A 74 -16.15 -2.43 3.40
N VAL A 75 -16.17 -1.22 3.98
CA VAL A 75 -17.26 -0.26 3.77
C VAL A 75 -17.25 0.29 2.33
N VAL A 76 -16.08 0.69 1.81
CA VAL A 76 -15.92 1.13 0.42
C VAL A 76 -16.32 0.02 -0.55
N LEU A 77 -15.91 -1.23 -0.30
CA LEU A 77 -16.34 -2.37 -1.11
C LEU A 77 -17.86 -2.57 -1.05
N ALA A 78 -18.46 -2.53 0.15
CA ALA A 78 -19.91 -2.69 0.30
C ALA A 78 -20.69 -1.58 -0.42
N VAL A 79 -20.26 -0.31 -0.30
CA VAL A 79 -20.89 0.82 -0.99
C VAL A 79 -20.68 0.72 -2.50
N LEU A 80 -19.52 0.25 -2.98
CA LEU A 80 -19.30 -0.02 -4.40
C LEU A 80 -20.28 -1.09 -4.92
N LEU A 81 -20.40 -2.22 -4.23
CA LEU A 81 -21.31 -3.31 -4.63
C LEU A 81 -22.78 -2.88 -4.55
N TRP A 82 -23.16 -2.09 -3.55
CA TRP A 82 -24.47 -1.43 -3.51
C TRP A 82 -24.67 -0.52 -4.71
N ARG A 83 -23.66 0.28 -5.08
CA ARG A 83 -23.73 1.18 -6.24
C ARG A 83 -23.91 0.39 -7.54
N VAL A 84 -23.20 -0.72 -7.70
CA VAL A 84 -23.37 -1.66 -8.82
C VAL A 84 -24.79 -2.24 -8.85
N SER A 85 -25.39 -2.52 -7.69
CA SER A 85 -26.75 -3.09 -7.62
C SER A 85 -27.83 -2.15 -8.17
N ILE A 86 -27.65 -0.83 -8.06
CA ILE A 86 -28.61 0.16 -8.52
C ILE A 86 -28.36 0.66 -9.95
N GLN A 87 -27.10 0.71 -10.40
CA GLN A 87 -26.71 1.33 -11.67
C GLN A 87 -26.20 0.32 -12.71
N GLY A 88 -25.80 -0.89 -12.30
CA GLY A 88 -25.10 -1.84 -13.15
C GLY A 88 -23.67 -1.39 -13.47
N LEU A 89 -23.10 -1.92 -14.56
CA LEU A 89 -21.77 -1.56 -15.04
C LEU A 89 -21.87 -0.64 -16.26
N ASP A 90 -21.83 0.66 -16.03
CA ASP A 90 -21.69 1.67 -17.07
C ASP A 90 -20.31 2.35 -17.02
N GLN A 91 -20.08 3.30 -17.92
CA GLN A 91 -18.80 4.03 -18.01
C GLN A 91 -18.45 4.75 -16.70
N MET A 92 -19.44 5.31 -16.01
CA MET A 92 -19.22 6.03 -14.76
C MET A 92 -18.87 5.07 -13.62
N MET A 93 -19.46 3.87 -13.61
CA MET A 93 -19.15 2.83 -12.63
C MET A 93 -17.67 2.43 -12.67
N PHE A 94 -17.04 2.42 -13.86
CA PHE A 94 -15.60 2.17 -13.95
C PHE A 94 -14.77 3.23 -13.22
N LEU A 95 -15.18 4.51 -13.22
CA LEU A 95 -14.54 5.53 -12.38
C LEU A 95 -14.69 5.19 -10.90
N GLY A 96 -15.86 4.70 -10.49
CA GLY A 96 -16.14 4.28 -9.12
C GLY A 96 -15.28 3.10 -8.68
N ILE A 97 -15.13 2.09 -9.54
CA ILE A 97 -14.26 0.92 -9.34
C ILE A 97 -12.80 1.36 -9.19
N LEU A 98 -12.31 2.23 -10.09
CA LEU A 98 -10.95 2.76 -10.01
C LEU A 98 -10.72 3.57 -8.73
N SER A 99 -11.66 4.45 -8.37
CA SER A 99 -11.62 5.23 -7.14
C SER A 99 -11.63 4.36 -5.89
N ALA A 100 -12.49 3.33 -5.85
CA ALA A 100 -12.54 2.36 -4.77
C ALA A 100 -11.21 1.61 -4.61
N GLY A 101 -10.65 1.12 -5.72
CA GLY A 101 -9.36 0.43 -5.70
C GLY A 101 -8.21 1.32 -5.28
N LEU A 102 -8.15 2.57 -5.77
CA LEU A 102 -7.12 3.52 -5.35
C LEU A 102 -7.21 3.86 -3.86
N SER A 103 -8.41 4.08 -3.33
CA SER A 103 -8.64 4.32 -1.90
C SER A 103 -8.27 3.11 -1.05
N ASN A 104 -8.71 1.93 -1.46
CA ASN A 104 -8.43 0.70 -0.75
C ASN A 104 -6.93 0.34 -0.79
N GLY A 105 -6.20 0.70 -1.86
CA GLY A 105 -4.74 0.55 -1.92
C GLY A 105 -4.00 1.58 -1.06
N ALA A 106 -4.22 2.88 -1.33
CA ALA A 106 -3.45 3.96 -0.71
C ALA A 106 -3.72 4.14 0.80
N SER A 107 -4.96 3.94 1.23
CA SER A 107 -5.37 4.12 2.63
C SER A 107 -5.56 2.77 3.33
N GLY A 108 -6.21 1.83 2.64
CA GLY A 108 -6.60 0.55 3.19
C GLY A 108 -5.44 -0.42 3.43
N ILE A 109 -4.76 -0.84 2.36
CA ILE A 109 -3.67 -1.82 2.43
C ILE A 109 -2.52 -1.30 3.30
N VAL A 110 -2.18 -0.02 3.23
CA VAL A 110 -1.16 0.60 4.10
C VAL A 110 -1.50 0.40 5.58
N SER A 111 -2.77 0.60 5.95
CA SER A 111 -3.22 0.40 7.32
C SER A 111 -3.31 -1.07 7.71
N ALA A 112 -3.75 -1.93 6.78
CA ALA A 112 -3.76 -3.37 6.99
C ALA A 112 -2.34 -3.95 7.15
N HIS A 113 -1.35 -3.37 6.46
CA HIS A 113 0.05 -3.69 6.61
C HIS A 113 0.53 -3.39 8.05
N GLU A 114 0.34 -2.16 8.54
CA GLU A 114 0.66 -1.76 9.93
C GLU A 114 -0.06 -2.64 10.97
N LEU A 115 -1.37 -2.84 10.82
CA LEU A 115 -2.14 -3.65 11.77
C LEU A 115 -1.81 -5.14 11.70
N GLY A 116 -1.35 -5.63 10.54
CA GLY A 116 -0.97 -7.01 10.27
C GLY A 116 0.34 -7.44 10.97
N HIS A 117 1.20 -6.49 11.31
CA HIS A 117 2.40 -6.72 12.13
C HIS A 117 2.11 -6.87 13.62
N ARG A 118 0.91 -6.49 14.06
CA ARG A 118 0.53 -6.58 15.48
C ARG A 118 0.26 -8.02 15.88
N ARG A 119 0.14 -8.23 17.20
CA ARG A 119 -0.02 -9.56 17.81
C ARG A 119 -1.06 -10.41 17.04
N PRO A 120 -0.69 -11.62 16.58
CA PRO A 120 -1.62 -12.51 15.90
C PRO A 120 -2.89 -12.74 16.70
N ARG A 121 -4.04 -12.80 16.01
CA ARG A 121 -5.39 -12.97 16.59
C ARG A 121 -5.90 -11.81 17.48
N SER A 122 -5.17 -10.70 17.59
CA SER A 122 -5.70 -9.48 18.20
C SER A 122 -6.79 -8.83 17.33
N ALA A 123 -7.52 -7.85 17.89
CA ALA A 123 -8.48 -7.06 17.14
C ALA A 123 -7.83 -6.40 15.90
N SER A 124 -6.65 -5.78 16.07
CA SER A 124 -5.89 -5.20 14.96
C SER A 124 -5.56 -6.21 13.86
N TRP A 125 -5.13 -7.41 14.25
CA TRP A 125 -4.79 -8.47 13.30
C TRP A 125 -6.02 -8.93 12.49
N TRP A 126 -7.18 -9.05 13.14
CA TRP A 126 -8.43 -9.37 12.45
C TRP A 126 -8.91 -8.22 11.55
N THR A 127 -8.77 -6.97 11.98
CA THR A 127 -9.07 -5.79 11.15
C THR A 127 -8.20 -5.76 9.88
N ALA A 128 -6.90 -6.02 10.01
CA ALA A 128 -5.99 -6.14 8.86
C ALA A 128 -6.46 -7.22 7.88
N ARG A 129 -6.84 -8.40 8.41
CA ARG A 129 -7.30 -9.51 7.59
C ARG A 129 -8.62 -9.23 6.89
N LEU A 130 -9.57 -8.60 7.57
CA LEU A 130 -10.82 -8.20 6.94
C LEU A 130 -10.54 -7.23 5.78
N SER A 131 -9.69 -6.22 6.00
CA SER A 131 -9.28 -5.27 4.98
C SER A 131 -8.61 -5.96 3.78
N LEU A 132 -7.64 -6.85 4.00
CA LEU A 132 -6.93 -7.56 2.92
C LEU A 132 -7.82 -8.56 2.19
N PHE A 133 -8.79 -9.17 2.88
CA PHE A 133 -9.80 -10.00 2.26
C PHE A 133 -10.67 -9.22 1.28
N SER A 134 -11.10 -8.00 1.65
CA SER A 134 -11.89 -7.10 0.79
C SER A 134 -11.18 -6.66 -0.50
N VAL A 135 -9.86 -6.77 -0.56
CA VAL A 135 -9.06 -6.50 -1.78
C VAL A 135 -8.42 -7.75 -2.37
N LEU A 136 -8.92 -8.93 -2.01
CA LEU A 136 -8.46 -10.22 -2.53
C LEU A 136 -6.96 -10.48 -2.35
N TYR A 137 -6.33 -9.91 -1.31
CA TYR A 137 -4.89 -10.03 -1.05
C TYR A 137 -4.54 -10.56 0.36
N LEU A 138 -5.38 -11.44 0.91
CA LEU A 138 -5.27 -11.94 2.29
C LEU A 138 -3.98 -12.73 2.59
N HIS A 139 -3.36 -13.33 1.58
CA HIS A 139 -2.07 -14.04 1.73
C HIS A 139 -0.90 -13.09 2.04
N PHE A 140 -1.05 -11.79 1.76
CA PHE A 140 -0.01 -10.77 1.96
C PHE A 140 0.58 -10.78 3.37
N THR A 141 -0.22 -10.85 4.44
CA THR A 141 0.34 -10.88 5.81
C THR A 141 1.24 -12.08 6.06
N THR A 142 0.97 -13.21 5.41
CA THR A 142 1.81 -14.41 5.51
C THR A 142 3.10 -14.21 4.75
N GLU A 143 2.99 -13.75 3.51
CA GLU A 143 4.14 -13.48 2.65
C GLU A 143 5.06 -12.42 3.26
N HIS A 144 4.50 -11.28 3.61
CA HIS A 144 5.24 -10.12 4.02
C HIS A 144 5.98 -10.38 5.34
N ASN A 145 5.30 -10.98 6.32
CA ASN A 145 5.85 -11.19 7.66
C ASN A 145 6.82 -12.39 7.74
N HIS A 146 6.64 -13.41 6.90
CA HIS A 146 7.47 -14.64 6.97
C HIS A 146 8.50 -14.77 5.84
N THR A 147 8.37 -13.99 4.76
CA THR A 147 9.27 -14.03 3.61
C THR A 147 9.92 -12.69 3.38
N HIS A 148 9.17 -11.64 3.05
CA HIS A 148 9.76 -10.36 2.63
C HIS A 148 10.64 -9.74 3.72
N HIS A 149 10.15 -9.61 4.96
CA HIS A 149 10.93 -9.05 6.07
C HIS A 149 12.21 -9.83 6.39
N ARG A 150 12.27 -11.11 6.03
CA ARG A 150 13.47 -11.94 6.20
C ARG A 150 14.47 -11.74 5.06
N HIS A 151 13.97 -11.55 3.84
CA HIS A 151 14.76 -11.63 2.62
C HIS A 151 14.90 -10.32 1.85
N TRP A 152 14.30 -9.21 2.30
CA TRP A 152 14.34 -7.93 1.61
C TRP A 152 15.76 -7.54 1.17
N ALA A 153 15.83 -6.93 -0.02
CA ALA A 153 17.04 -6.65 -0.78
C ALA A 153 17.87 -7.88 -1.23
N ARG A 154 17.40 -9.12 -1.05
CA ARG A 154 18.01 -10.32 -1.67
C ARG A 154 17.28 -10.72 -2.94
N ASP A 155 17.94 -11.48 -3.82
CA ASP A 155 17.32 -11.94 -5.07
C ASP A 155 16.14 -12.91 -4.88
N VAL A 156 16.11 -13.60 -3.74
CA VAL A 156 15.03 -14.52 -3.39
C VAL A 156 13.72 -13.82 -3.00
N ASP A 157 13.80 -12.52 -2.65
CA ASP A 157 12.66 -11.72 -2.25
C ASP A 157 11.86 -11.24 -3.47
N PRO A 158 10.58 -11.61 -3.61
CA PRO A 158 9.79 -11.30 -4.79
C PRO A 158 9.51 -9.81 -5.00
N THR A 159 9.46 -9.03 -3.91
CA THR A 159 9.14 -7.60 -3.94
C THR A 159 10.38 -6.73 -4.19
N SER A 160 11.59 -7.24 -3.94
CA SER A 160 12.83 -6.54 -4.28
C SER A 160 13.12 -6.57 -5.79
N SER A 161 12.95 -5.42 -6.43
CA SER A 161 13.15 -5.28 -7.89
C SER A 161 14.59 -4.91 -8.25
N PRO A 162 15.24 -5.58 -9.22
CA PRO A 162 16.58 -5.20 -9.67
C PRO A 162 16.53 -3.94 -10.53
N TRP A 163 17.69 -3.31 -10.69
CA TRP A 163 17.83 -2.14 -11.55
C TRP A 163 17.31 -2.40 -12.98
N GLY A 164 16.53 -1.45 -13.49
CA GLY A 164 16.02 -1.50 -14.87
C GLY A 164 14.79 -2.38 -15.09
N ARG A 165 14.32 -3.14 -14.08
CA ARG A 165 13.03 -3.82 -14.16
C ARG A 165 11.91 -2.77 -14.24
N SER A 166 11.02 -2.85 -15.23
CA SER A 166 9.84 -1.97 -15.32
C SER A 166 8.78 -2.36 -14.29
N ILE A 167 7.93 -1.41 -13.88
CA ILE A 167 6.80 -1.69 -12.99
C ILE A 167 5.86 -2.76 -13.57
N TYR A 168 5.66 -2.77 -14.88
CA TYR A 168 4.82 -3.76 -15.57
C TYR A 168 5.40 -5.18 -15.45
N ALA A 169 6.70 -5.33 -15.70
CA ALA A 169 7.38 -6.62 -15.52
C ALA A 169 7.45 -7.02 -14.04
N HIS A 170 7.57 -6.06 -13.14
CA HIS A 170 7.55 -6.31 -11.70
C HIS A 170 6.21 -6.89 -11.24
N LEU A 171 5.09 -6.26 -11.61
CA LEU A 171 3.74 -6.70 -11.25
C LEU A 171 3.46 -8.15 -11.68
N LEU A 172 3.81 -8.49 -12.92
CA LEU A 172 3.59 -9.84 -13.47
C LEU A 172 4.41 -10.92 -12.75
N GLN A 173 5.58 -10.56 -12.20
CA GLN A 173 6.47 -11.50 -11.53
C GLN A 173 6.24 -11.59 -10.02
N THR A 174 5.93 -10.47 -9.37
CA THR A 174 5.91 -10.35 -7.90
C THR A 174 4.75 -11.15 -7.30
N ILE A 175 3.52 -10.99 -7.79
CA ILE A 175 2.31 -11.60 -7.23
C ILE A 175 2.39 -13.14 -7.19
N PRO A 176 2.66 -13.86 -8.29
CA PRO A 176 2.72 -15.33 -8.23
C PRO A 176 3.87 -15.83 -7.34
N ARG A 177 4.99 -15.10 -7.30
CA ARG A 177 6.13 -15.45 -6.44
C ARG A 177 5.82 -15.20 -4.95
N GLN A 178 5.07 -14.15 -4.64
CA GLN A 178 4.57 -13.87 -3.30
C GLN A 178 3.62 -14.97 -2.81
N VAL A 179 2.66 -15.40 -3.63
CA VAL A 179 1.80 -16.55 -3.31
C VAL A 179 2.63 -17.82 -3.07
N ALA A 180 3.60 -18.12 -3.94
CA ALA A 180 4.50 -19.26 -3.77
C ALA A 180 5.36 -19.16 -2.49
N GLY A 181 5.85 -17.95 -2.17
CA GLY A 181 6.57 -17.65 -0.93
C GLY A 181 5.72 -17.91 0.31
N ALA A 182 4.47 -17.41 0.32
CA ALA A 182 3.51 -17.67 1.38
C ALA A 182 3.23 -19.17 1.56
N TYR A 183 3.05 -19.91 0.47
CA TYR A 183 2.86 -21.37 0.51
C TYR A 183 4.07 -22.11 1.10
N ARG A 184 5.29 -21.74 0.71
CA ARG A 184 6.52 -22.33 1.27
C ARG A 184 6.65 -22.05 2.76
N ALA A 185 6.26 -20.85 3.21
CA ALA A 185 6.37 -20.46 4.61
C ALA A 185 5.26 -21.07 5.49
N ARG A 186 4.01 -21.06 5.02
CA ARG A 186 2.81 -21.48 5.77
C ARG A 186 1.79 -22.11 4.81
N PRO A 187 1.93 -23.39 4.44
CA PRO A 187 1.10 -23.99 3.39
C PRO A 187 -0.38 -24.10 3.78
N ILE A 188 -0.68 -24.50 5.02
CA ILE A 188 -2.06 -24.67 5.50
C ILE A 188 -2.76 -23.31 5.60
N ASP A 189 -2.12 -22.31 6.21
CA ASP A 189 -2.69 -20.97 6.37
C ASP A 189 -2.94 -20.32 5.00
N THR A 190 -1.97 -20.43 4.09
CA THR A 190 -2.07 -19.89 2.72
C THR A 190 -3.18 -20.56 1.93
N ARG A 191 -3.30 -21.89 2.01
CA ARG A 191 -4.40 -22.63 1.37
C ARG A 191 -5.76 -22.15 1.90
N ASN A 192 -5.91 -22.04 3.21
CA ASN A 192 -7.18 -21.67 3.84
C ASN A 192 -7.63 -20.26 3.42
N VAL A 193 -6.70 -19.29 3.35
CA VAL A 193 -7.06 -17.93 2.90
C VAL A 193 -7.43 -17.87 1.43
N LEU A 194 -6.75 -18.64 0.57
CA LEU A 194 -7.07 -18.70 -0.86
C LEU A 194 -8.41 -19.40 -1.11
N VAL A 195 -8.71 -20.47 -0.38
CA VAL A 195 -10.03 -21.14 -0.44
C VAL A 195 -11.14 -20.17 -0.01
N LEU A 196 -10.94 -19.42 1.07
CA LEU A 196 -11.91 -18.43 1.54
C LEU A 196 -12.18 -17.34 0.48
N GLN A 197 -11.12 -16.86 -0.19
CA GLN A 197 -11.26 -15.91 -1.31
C GLN A 197 -11.95 -16.54 -2.52
N GLY A 198 -11.66 -17.80 -2.84
CA GLY A 198 -12.34 -18.55 -3.89
C GLY A 198 -13.84 -18.69 -3.64
N ILE A 199 -14.23 -19.06 -2.41
CA ILE A 199 -15.65 -19.13 -2.00
C ILE A 199 -16.33 -17.77 -2.16
N TRP A 200 -15.67 -16.68 -1.78
CA TRP A 200 -16.20 -15.34 -1.95
C TRP A 200 -16.42 -14.96 -3.42
N LEU A 201 -15.47 -15.25 -4.29
CA LEU A 201 -15.60 -15.00 -5.73
C LEU A 201 -16.71 -15.86 -6.35
N ILE A 202 -16.86 -17.12 -5.92
CA ILE A 202 -17.97 -17.98 -6.35
C ILE A 202 -19.31 -17.38 -5.90
N ALA A 203 -19.42 -16.92 -4.64
CA ALA A 203 -20.62 -16.26 -4.14
C ALA A 203 -20.99 -15.03 -4.97
N LEU A 204 -20.01 -14.17 -5.29
CA LEU A 204 -20.22 -13.01 -6.16
C LEU A 204 -20.65 -13.41 -7.57
N THR A 205 -20.10 -14.51 -8.11
CA THR A 205 -20.50 -15.05 -9.42
C THR A 205 -21.97 -15.47 -9.42
N VAL A 206 -22.43 -16.12 -8.35
CA VAL A 206 -23.84 -16.53 -8.19
C VAL A 206 -24.77 -15.33 -8.07
N ILE A 207 -24.35 -14.27 -7.37
CA ILE A 207 -25.12 -13.02 -7.25
C ILE A 207 -25.20 -12.29 -8.60
N GLY A 208 -24.10 -12.28 -9.35
CA GLY A 208 -24.04 -11.79 -10.72
C GLY A 208 -22.65 -11.31 -11.13
N TRP A 209 -22.32 -11.53 -12.40
CA TRP A 209 -21.02 -11.13 -12.97
C TRP A 209 -20.64 -9.65 -12.76
N PRO A 210 -21.58 -8.66 -12.67
CA PRO A 210 -21.21 -7.28 -12.37
C PRO A 210 -20.51 -7.10 -11.01
N TYR A 211 -20.96 -7.83 -9.99
CA TYR A 211 -20.40 -7.77 -8.64
C TYR A 211 -19.01 -8.41 -8.60
N LEU A 212 -18.86 -9.55 -9.28
CA LEU A 212 -17.58 -10.22 -9.45
C LEU A 212 -16.57 -9.29 -10.12
N LEU A 213 -16.95 -8.67 -11.26
CA LEU A 213 -16.06 -7.80 -12.01
C LEU A 213 -15.66 -6.57 -11.20
N ALA A 214 -16.61 -5.91 -10.53
CA ALA A 214 -16.32 -4.77 -9.67
C ALA A 214 -15.35 -5.14 -8.53
N CYS A 215 -15.55 -6.30 -7.88
CA CYS A 215 -14.69 -6.77 -6.80
C CYS A 215 -13.26 -7.10 -7.30
N ILE A 216 -13.13 -7.78 -8.44
CA ILE A 216 -11.83 -8.12 -9.03
C ILE A 216 -11.09 -6.86 -9.49
N LEU A 217 -11.77 -5.95 -10.18
CA LEU A 217 -11.11 -4.76 -10.75
C LEU A 217 -10.65 -3.78 -9.66
N GLN A 218 -11.46 -3.52 -8.62
CA GLN A 218 -11.01 -2.67 -7.51
C GLN A 218 -9.86 -3.32 -6.75
N ALA A 219 -9.88 -4.64 -6.57
CA ALA A 219 -8.80 -5.39 -5.94
C ALA A 219 -7.51 -5.31 -6.76
N ALA A 220 -7.60 -5.45 -8.09
CA ALA A 220 -6.46 -5.34 -8.98
C ALA A 220 -5.79 -3.96 -8.88
N VAL A 221 -6.57 -2.87 -8.81
CA VAL A 221 -6.04 -1.51 -8.62
C VAL A 221 -5.41 -1.35 -7.23
N ALA A 222 -6.03 -1.87 -6.18
CA ALA A 222 -5.49 -1.80 -4.82
C ALA A 222 -4.16 -2.56 -4.70
N VAL A 223 -4.10 -3.78 -5.23
CA VAL A 223 -2.88 -4.61 -5.28
C VAL A 223 -1.82 -3.95 -6.14
N TYR A 224 -2.19 -3.36 -7.27
CA TYR A 224 -1.25 -2.59 -8.09
C TYR A 224 -0.57 -1.47 -7.28
N LEU A 225 -1.33 -0.71 -6.48
CA LEU A 225 -0.75 0.32 -5.63
C LEU A 225 0.21 -0.24 -4.58
N LEU A 226 -0.12 -1.38 -3.97
CA LEU A 226 0.79 -2.06 -3.04
C LEU A 226 2.10 -2.46 -3.73
N GLU A 227 2.01 -3.11 -4.89
CA GLU A 227 3.21 -3.54 -5.63
C GLU A 227 4.00 -2.36 -6.20
N PHE A 228 3.34 -1.26 -6.54
CA PHE A 228 4.01 0.00 -6.87
C PHE A 228 4.83 0.53 -5.67
N VAL A 229 4.27 0.49 -4.47
CA VAL A 229 4.98 0.92 -3.25
C VAL A 229 6.19 0.02 -2.99
N ASN A 230 6.00 -1.30 -3.00
CA ASN A 230 7.10 -2.27 -2.88
C ASN A 230 8.19 -2.01 -3.93
N TYR A 231 7.78 -1.78 -5.17
CA TYR A 231 8.68 -1.53 -6.29
C TYR A 231 9.57 -0.32 -6.04
N ILE A 232 9.01 0.84 -5.68
CA ILE A 232 9.81 2.06 -5.47
C ILE A 232 10.68 1.97 -4.22
N GLN A 233 10.22 1.27 -3.18
CA GLN A 233 10.91 1.12 -1.91
C GLN A 233 12.18 0.25 -2.02
N HIS A 234 12.18 -0.72 -2.93
CA HIS A 234 13.29 -1.67 -3.07
C HIS A 234 13.97 -1.62 -4.45
N HIS A 235 13.67 -0.62 -5.29
CA HIS A 235 14.20 -0.60 -6.65
C HIS A 235 15.72 -0.51 -6.70
N GLY A 236 16.36 -1.53 -7.28
CA GLY A 236 17.78 -1.55 -7.55
C GLY A 236 18.68 -1.86 -6.36
N LEU A 237 18.19 -1.71 -5.14
CA LEU A 237 18.97 -1.92 -3.93
C LEU A 237 19.08 -3.42 -3.63
N ARG A 238 20.31 -3.88 -3.40
CA ARG A 238 20.63 -5.28 -3.15
C ARG A 238 21.62 -5.42 -2.01
N ARG A 239 21.51 -6.53 -1.29
CA ARG A 239 22.49 -6.97 -0.29
C ARG A 239 22.97 -8.39 -0.59
N GLY A 240 24.17 -8.72 -0.16
CA GLY A 240 24.72 -10.07 -0.26
C GLY A 240 23.90 -11.11 0.52
N GLU A 241 24.07 -12.39 0.20
CA GLU A 241 23.35 -13.48 0.88
C GLU A 241 23.64 -13.50 2.39
N ASP A 242 24.88 -13.28 2.80
CA ASP A 242 25.28 -13.24 4.21
C ASP A 242 25.34 -11.82 4.80
N GLU A 243 25.07 -10.80 3.98
CA GLU A 243 25.11 -9.43 4.41
C GLU A 243 23.92 -9.10 5.32
N ARG A 244 24.20 -8.48 6.47
CA ARG A 244 23.15 -8.00 7.38
C ARG A 244 22.38 -6.86 6.71
N ALA A 245 21.06 -6.89 6.84
CA ALA A 245 20.22 -5.82 6.32
C ALA A 245 20.46 -4.50 7.07
N GLN A 246 20.43 -3.38 6.34
CA GLN A 246 20.85 -2.04 6.77
C GLN A 246 19.99 -1.00 6.06
N ALA A 247 19.95 0.24 6.56
CA ALA A 247 19.05 1.26 6.01
C ALA A 247 19.34 1.59 4.53
N VAL A 248 20.60 1.45 4.09
CA VAL A 248 21.03 1.58 2.68
C VAL A 248 20.31 0.66 1.70
N HIS A 249 19.67 -0.42 2.18
CA HIS A 249 19.00 -1.43 1.36
C HIS A 249 17.52 -1.13 1.05
N ALA A 250 17.02 0.04 1.47
CA ALA A 250 15.66 0.49 1.20
C ALA A 250 15.64 2.01 0.93
N TRP A 251 14.73 2.43 0.05
CA TRP A 251 14.51 3.85 -0.23
C TRP A 251 13.64 4.51 0.84
N GLU A 252 14.07 5.67 1.33
CA GLU A 252 13.32 6.53 2.26
C GLU A 252 12.68 7.71 1.53
N SER A 253 11.49 8.14 1.96
CA SER A 253 10.94 9.45 1.57
C SER A 253 10.49 10.27 2.77
N ARG A 254 10.92 11.53 2.79
CA ARG A 254 10.65 12.49 3.86
C ARG A 254 9.55 13.49 3.50
N HIS A 255 8.85 13.28 2.40
CA HIS A 255 7.76 14.15 1.95
C HIS A 255 6.58 14.09 2.92
N ARG A 256 6.17 15.26 3.42
CA ARG A 256 5.22 15.35 4.54
C ARG A 256 3.87 14.73 4.21
N LEU A 257 3.33 15.00 3.03
CA LEU A 257 2.01 14.48 2.65
C LEU A 257 2.04 12.95 2.61
N SER A 258 2.96 12.34 1.85
CA SER A 258 3.16 10.89 1.82
C SER A 258 3.32 10.30 3.21
N ARG A 259 4.15 10.89 4.07
CA ARG A 259 4.34 10.44 5.46
C ARG A 259 3.03 10.48 6.26
N TRP A 260 2.25 11.54 6.12
CA TRP A 260 1.01 11.68 6.88
C TRP A 260 -0.09 10.73 6.41
N THR A 261 -0.35 10.71 5.11
CA THR A 261 -1.47 9.99 4.50
C THR A 261 -1.21 8.49 4.37
N LEU A 262 0.05 8.07 4.33
CA LEU A 262 0.47 6.67 4.24
C LEU A 262 1.04 6.15 5.57
N LEU A 263 0.62 6.73 6.70
CA LEU A 263 0.97 6.28 8.05
C LEU A 263 2.48 6.03 8.21
N GLU A 264 3.30 7.03 7.92
CA GLU A 264 4.78 7.01 8.05
C GLU A 264 5.49 5.85 7.31
N LEU A 265 4.78 5.05 6.50
CA LEU A 265 5.35 3.99 5.66
C LEU A 265 6.55 4.46 4.81
N PRO A 266 6.61 5.73 4.33
CA PRO A 266 7.78 6.25 3.64
C PRO A 266 9.09 6.22 4.42
N LEU A 267 9.06 6.13 5.76
CA LEU A 267 10.22 5.83 6.62
C LEU A 267 10.54 4.33 6.60
N HIS A 268 10.59 3.79 5.40
CA HIS A 268 10.62 2.36 5.10
C HIS A 268 11.87 1.63 5.63
N PRO A 269 13.09 2.23 5.60
CA PRO A 269 14.24 1.60 6.23
C PRO A 269 14.02 1.31 7.71
N SER A 270 13.44 2.27 8.45
CA SER A 270 13.13 2.11 9.87
C SER A 270 12.17 0.94 10.11
N HIS A 271 11.16 0.83 9.25
CA HIS A 271 10.21 -0.27 9.27
C HIS A 271 10.90 -1.63 9.06
N HIS A 272 11.78 -1.77 8.07
CA HIS A 272 12.45 -3.04 7.83
C HIS A 272 13.52 -3.41 8.86
N LEU A 273 14.18 -2.42 9.47
CA LEU A 273 15.12 -2.67 10.56
C LEU A 273 14.43 -3.23 11.80
N LYS A 274 13.18 -2.82 12.06
CA LYS A 274 12.35 -3.36 13.14
C LYS A 274 10.86 -3.27 12.82
N SER A 275 10.34 -4.28 12.12
CA SER A 275 8.95 -4.32 11.62
C SER A 275 7.86 -4.33 12.69
N SER A 276 8.22 -4.65 13.93
CA SER A 276 7.31 -4.55 15.09
C SER A 276 7.12 -3.12 15.61
N THR A 277 7.88 -2.15 15.09
CA THR A 277 7.76 -0.74 15.47
C THR A 277 6.49 -0.15 14.87
N PRO A 278 5.53 0.35 15.68
CA PRO A 278 4.34 0.99 15.16
C PRO A 278 4.69 2.23 14.35
N PHE A 279 3.90 2.54 13.33
CA PHE A 279 4.24 3.60 12.38
C PHE A 279 4.60 4.97 12.98
N HIS A 280 3.87 5.41 14.02
CA HIS A 280 4.11 6.70 14.69
C HIS A 280 5.43 6.75 15.46
N ARG A 281 6.15 5.62 15.53
CA ARG A 281 7.45 5.47 16.15
C ARG A 281 8.60 5.23 15.17
N LEU A 282 8.32 5.25 13.86
CA LEU A 282 9.37 5.16 12.85
C LEU A 282 10.24 6.42 12.87
N ASP A 283 11.51 6.25 12.54
CA ASP A 283 12.51 7.31 12.56
C ASP A 283 13.22 7.45 11.22
N VAL A 284 13.90 8.57 11.02
CA VAL A 284 14.66 8.85 9.79
C VAL A 284 16.03 8.18 9.83
N HIS A 285 16.48 7.73 8.65
CA HIS A 285 17.80 7.13 8.46
C HIS A 285 18.58 7.95 7.41
N ASP A 286 19.61 8.69 7.84
CA ASP A 286 20.39 9.55 6.94
C ASP A 286 21.33 8.78 6.01
N ASP A 287 21.68 7.55 6.38
CA ASP A 287 22.42 6.60 5.56
C ASP A 287 21.54 5.94 4.48
N ALA A 288 20.21 6.00 4.61
CA ALA A 288 19.31 5.43 3.62
C ALA A 288 19.25 6.29 2.33
N PRO A 289 19.15 5.65 1.15
CA PRO A 289 18.93 6.38 -0.08
C PRO A 289 17.55 7.04 -0.10
N LYS A 290 17.50 8.31 -0.51
CA LYS A 290 16.27 9.13 -0.48
C LYS A 290 15.60 9.20 -1.85
N LEU A 291 14.29 8.94 -1.90
CA LEU A 291 13.50 9.13 -3.12
C LEU A 291 13.54 10.60 -3.56
N PRO A 292 13.57 10.86 -4.88
CA PRO A 292 13.62 12.23 -5.41
C PRO A 292 12.30 13.00 -5.22
N PHE A 293 11.17 12.28 -5.13
CA PHE A 293 9.85 12.83 -4.86
C PHE A 293 9.11 11.97 -3.83
N GLY A 294 7.98 12.47 -3.32
CA GLY A 294 7.07 11.66 -2.51
C GLY A 294 6.31 10.63 -3.35
N TYR A 295 5.58 9.74 -2.69
CA TYR A 295 5.01 8.54 -3.31
C TYR A 295 4.02 8.90 -4.41
N TYR A 296 3.29 10.00 -4.25
CA TYR A 296 2.33 10.49 -5.24
C TYR A 296 3.02 11.00 -6.52
N GLY A 297 4.17 11.67 -6.39
CA GLY A 297 4.98 12.06 -7.54
C GLY A 297 5.68 10.87 -8.20
N MET A 298 6.19 9.94 -7.38
CA MET A 298 6.86 8.73 -7.86
C MET A 298 5.92 7.81 -8.65
N PHE A 299 4.61 7.84 -8.38
CA PHE A 299 3.60 7.09 -9.13
C PHE A 299 3.66 7.39 -10.62
N TRP A 300 3.61 8.67 -10.99
CA TRP A 300 3.67 9.10 -12.39
C TRP A 300 5.00 8.74 -13.06
N LEU A 301 6.10 8.82 -12.32
CA LEU A 301 7.42 8.52 -12.86
C LEU A 301 7.59 7.03 -13.12
N ALA A 302 7.09 6.17 -12.22
CA ALA A 302 7.16 4.71 -12.37
C ALA A 302 6.38 4.20 -13.60
N LEU A 303 5.33 4.91 -14.02
CA LEU A 303 4.59 4.62 -15.26
C LEU A 303 5.44 4.84 -16.53
N LEU A 304 6.57 5.54 -16.42
CA LEU A 304 7.54 5.81 -17.47
C LEU A 304 8.89 5.13 -17.15
N PRO A 305 9.03 3.80 -17.34
CA PRO A 305 10.16 3.03 -16.83
C PRO A 305 11.57 3.54 -17.22
N PRO A 306 11.81 4.04 -18.46
CA PRO A 306 13.11 4.60 -18.80
C PRO A 306 13.47 5.85 -18.00
N LEU A 307 12.48 6.72 -17.74
CA LEU A 307 12.67 7.94 -16.94
C LEU A 307 12.90 7.58 -15.48
N PHE A 308 12.04 6.72 -14.91
CA PHE A 308 12.17 6.23 -13.55
C PHE A 308 13.54 5.58 -13.31
N SER A 309 13.96 4.65 -14.18
CA SER A 309 15.22 3.93 -14.03
C SER A 309 16.43 4.86 -14.08
N ARG A 310 16.44 5.85 -14.97
CA ARG A 310 17.51 6.85 -15.06
C ARG A 310 17.57 7.71 -13.79
N MET A 311 16.42 8.17 -13.31
CA MET A 311 16.33 9.04 -12.15
C MET A 311 16.76 8.31 -10.87
N MET A 312 16.27 7.10 -10.64
CA MET A 312 16.62 6.31 -9.46
C MET A 312 18.13 5.98 -9.42
N ARG A 313 18.74 5.66 -10.58
CA ARG A 313 20.20 5.45 -10.67
C ARG A 313 20.98 6.73 -10.36
N ALA A 314 20.58 7.86 -10.94
CA ALA A 314 21.23 9.14 -10.68
C ALA A 314 21.14 9.53 -9.20
N GLN A 315 19.99 9.28 -8.58
CA GLN A 315 19.78 9.54 -7.16
C GLN A 315 20.64 8.64 -6.27
N HIS A 316 20.78 7.35 -6.60
CA HIS A 316 21.65 6.42 -5.87
C HIS A 316 23.13 6.82 -5.94
N LEU A 317 23.61 7.20 -7.13
CA LEU A 317 25.01 7.60 -7.32
C LEU A 317 25.38 8.87 -6.53
N ARG A 318 24.45 9.81 -6.36
CA ARG A 318 24.67 11.05 -5.58
C ARG A 318 24.92 10.81 -4.09
N LEU A 319 24.49 9.67 -3.55
CA LEU A 319 24.69 9.31 -2.14
C LEU A 319 26.03 8.60 -1.90
N GLN A 320 26.63 8.06 -2.95
CA GLN A 320 27.93 7.38 -2.90
C GLN A 320 29.11 8.34 -3.15
N ALA A 321 28.83 9.57 -3.57
CA ALA A 321 29.80 10.62 -3.86
C ALA A 321 29.88 11.62 -2.71
#